data_AF-A0A151RNB1-F1
#
_entry.id   AF-A0A151RNB1-F1
#
_cell.length_a   1.000
_cell.length_b   1.000
_cell.length_c   1.000
_cell.angle_alpha   90.00
_cell.angle_beta   90.00
_cell.angle_gamma   90.00
#
_symmetry.space_group_name_H-M   'P 1'
#
loop_
_entity.id
_entity.type
_entity.pdbx_description
1 polymer ?
#
loop_
_entity_poly.entity_id
_entity_poly.type
_entity_poly.pdbx_seq_one_letter_code
_entity_poly.pdbx_strand_id
1 'polypeptide(L)'
;KDFLRSIGEKFKTFDKAQKGQYLSLLEKTKYNGVIGVREHMMKLVHYYNKLKSLKVELGEIYLIWQVLESLPSQFDVLKTYYNTQKEEWLMISFTLHLQDPFLLLRHPNTNGRDKDPSSKA
;
A
#
# COMPACT_ATOMS: atom_id res chain seq x y z
N LYS A 1 -42.06 15.28 10.19
CA LYS A 1 -40.89 15.68 9.34
C LYS A 1 -39.57 15.51 10.08
N ASP A 2 -39.51 15.73 11.40
CA ASP A 2 -38.27 15.71 12.20
C ASP A 2 -37.66 14.31 12.39
N PHE A 3 -38.49 13.26 12.41
CA PHE A 3 -38.03 11.87 12.51
C PHE A 3 -37.14 11.45 11.33
N LEU A 4 -37.59 11.72 10.09
CA LEU A 4 -36.81 11.42 8.88
C LEU A 4 -35.51 12.24 8.84
N ARG A 5 -35.52 13.48 9.32
CA ARG A 5 -34.31 14.32 9.44
C ARG A 5 -33.31 13.72 10.44
N SER A 6 -33.78 13.33 11.63
CA SER A 6 -32.93 12.71 12.66
C SER A 6 -32.31 11.39 12.19
N ILE A 7 -33.08 10.57 11.47
CA ILE A 7 -32.56 9.35 10.85
C ILE A 7 -31.44 9.70 9.86
N GLY A 8 -31.70 10.63 8.94
CA GLY A 8 -30.71 11.06 7.94
C GLY A 8 -29.41 11.58 8.56
N GLU A 9 -29.49 12.32 9.67
CA GLU A 9 -28.32 12.81 10.41
C GLU A 9 -27.52 11.67 11.04
N LYS A 10 -28.19 10.69 11.67
CA LYS A 10 -27.53 9.52 12.25
C LYS A 10 -26.80 8.69 11.19
N PHE A 11 -27.41 8.47 10.03
CA PHE A 11 -26.77 7.77 8.91
C PHE A 11 -25.51 8.51 8.42
N LYS A 12 -25.57 9.83 8.26
CA LYS A 12 -24.40 10.63 7.88
C LYS A 12 -23.26 10.54 8.91
N THR A 13 -23.58 10.61 10.20
CA THR A 13 -22.59 10.47 11.27
C THR A 13 -21.99 9.08 11.30
N PHE A 14 -22.80 8.05 11.10
CA PHE A 14 -22.35 6.67 11.01
C PHE A 14 -21.40 6.46 9.82
N ASP A 15 -21.75 6.97 8.64
CA ASP A 15 -20.88 6.93 7.45
C ASP A 15 -19.54 7.62 7.73
N LYS A 16 -19.55 8.79 8.38
CA LYS A 16 -18.32 9.52 8.74
C LYS A 16 -17.45 8.72 9.72
N ALA A 17 -18.07 8.10 10.74
CA ALA A 17 -17.37 7.28 11.72
C ALA A 17 -16.75 6.03 11.07
N GLN A 18 -17.50 5.34 10.21
CA GLN A 18 -17.00 4.17 9.47
C GLN A 18 -15.84 4.52 8.53
N LYS A 19 -15.94 5.64 7.79
CA LYS A 19 -14.84 6.13 6.96
C LYS A 19 -13.58 6.36 7.79
N GLY A 20 -13.71 7.07 8.92
CA GLY A 20 -12.59 7.33 9.82
C GLY A 20 -11.98 6.05 10.39
N GLN A 21 -12.80 5.05 10.73
CA GLN A 21 -12.34 3.76 11.20
C GLN A 21 -11.50 3.03 10.14
N TYR A 22 -12.00 2.89 8.91
CA TYR A 22 -11.27 2.17 7.86
C TYR A 22 -10.02 2.91 7.39
N LEU A 23 -10.02 4.25 7.37
CA LEU A 23 -8.81 5.04 7.13
C LEU A 23 -7.76 4.76 8.21
N SER A 24 -8.16 4.80 9.49
CA SER A 24 -7.24 4.50 10.59
C SER A 24 -6.73 3.05 10.54
N LEU A 25 -7.56 2.09 10.12
CA LEU A 25 -7.13 0.71 9.93
C LEU A 25 -6.13 0.59 8.77
N LEU A 26 -6.39 1.26 7.66
CA LEU A 26 -5.50 1.25 6.49
C LEU A 26 -4.12 1.86 6.81
N GLU A 27 -4.07 2.96 7.57
CA GLU A 27 -2.83 3.67 7.92
C GLU A 27 -2.02 3.03 9.05
N LYS A 28 -2.69 2.46 10.06
CA LYS A 28 -2.01 2.02 11.28
C LYS A 28 -1.73 0.51 11.30
N THR A 29 -2.30 -0.26 10.38
CA THR A 29 -2.04 -1.71 10.34
C THR A 29 -0.64 -1.98 9.80
N LYS A 30 0.28 -2.34 10.69
CA LYS A 30 1.64 -2.79 10.34
C LYS A 30 1.69 -4.32 10.25
N TYR A 31 2.62 -4.83 9.45
CA TYR A 31 2.87 -6.26 9.33
C TYR A 31 3.48 -6.80 10.62
N ASN A 32 2.92 -7.88 11.16
CA ASN A 32 3.28 -8.42 12.47
C ASN A 32 4.27 -9.60 12.41
N GLY A 33 4.70 -10.04 11.22
CA GLY A 33 5.63 -11.16 11.04
C GLY A 33 5.04 -12.55 11.27
N VAL A 34 3.79 -12.66 11.73
CA VAL A 34 3.15 -13.94 12.06
C VAL A 34 2.32 -14.47 10.89
N ILE A 35 1.53 -13.61 10.26
CA ILE A 35 0.78 -13.95 9.04
C ILE A 35 1.67 -13.78 7.82
N GLY A 36 1.31 -14.40 6.69
CA GLY A 36 2.06 -14.20 5.45
C GLY A 36 1.93 -12.76 4.92
N VAL A 37 2.96 -12.26 4.23
CA VAL A 37 2.95 -10.91 3.60
C VAL A 37 1.75 -10.75 2.65
N ARG A 38 1.39 -11.82 1.93
CA ARG A 38 0.20 -11.83 1.06
C ARG A 38 -1.11 -11.63 1.84
N GLU A 39 -1.25 -12.29 2.98
CA GLU A 39 -2.44 -12.18 3.83
C GLU A 39 -2.56 -10.77 4.42
N HIS A 40 -1.42 -10.21 4.84
CA HIS A 40 -1.34 -8.82 5.29
C HIS A 40 -1.76 -7.83 4.20
N MET A 41 -1.24 -7.98 2.98
CA MET A 41 -1.64 -7.16 1.84
C MET A 41 -3.14 -7.29 1.53
N MET A 42 -3.70 -8.51 1.52
CA MET A 42 -5.13 -8.75 1.32
C MET A 42 -6.00 -8.06 2.38
N LYS A 43 -5.51 -7.95 3.62
CA LYS A 43 -6.16 -7.20 4.70
C LYS A 43 -6.20 -5.69 4.41
N LEU A 44 -5.12 -5.11 3.89
CA LEU A 44 -5.09 -3.71 3.46
C LEU A 44 -5.99 -3.45 2.24
N VAL A 45 -5.98 -4.34 1.25
CA VAL A 45 -6.90 -4.31 0.09
C VAL A 45 -8.35 -4.35 0.55
N HIS A 46 -8.67 -5.17 1.57
CA HIS A 46 -10.01 -5.22 2.15
C HIS A 46 -10.44 -3.86 2.72
N TYR A 47 -9.59 -3.19 3.50
CA TYR A 47 -9.88 -1.86 4.05
C TYR A 47 -10.06 -0.80 2.97
N TYR A 48 -9.20 -0.80 1.95
CA TYR A 48 -9.31 0.06 0.79
C TYR A 48 -10.65 -0.15 0.04
N ASN A 49 -11.05 -1.39 -0.20
CA ASN A 49 -12.32 -1.70 -0.86
C ASN A 49 -13.54 -1.27 -0.02
N LYS A 50 -13.45 -1.36 1.32
CA LYS A 50 -14.49 -0.82 2.21
C LYS A 50 -14.59 0.70 2.09
N LEU A 51 -13.47 1.41 2.06
CA LEU A 51 -13.44 2.86 1.81
C LEU A 51 -14.06 3.23 0.45
N LYS A 52 -13.73 2.49 -0.61
CA LYS A 52 -14.33 2.67 -1.94
C LYS A 52 -15.85 2.48 -1.91
N SER A 53 -16.34 1.45 -1.20
CA SER A 53 -17.79 1.23 -1.05
C SER A 53 -18.51 2.36 -0.29
N LEU A 54 -17.78 3.07 0.58
CA LEU A 54 -18.25 4.25 1.30
C LEU A 54 -18.09 5.55 0.48
N LYS A 55 -17.75 5.48 -0.81
CA LYS A 55 -17.48 6.64 -1.68
C LYS A 55 -16.30 7.48 -1.20
N VAL A 56 -15.26 6.83 -0.67
CA VAL A 56 -13.94 7.44 -0.47
C VAL A 56 -13.07 6.98 -1.64
N GLU A 57 -12.68 7.91 -2.49
CA GLU A 57 -11.85 7.64 -3.66
C GLU A 57 -10.38 7.83 -3.28
N LEU A 58 -9.68 6.70 -3.11
CA LEU A 58 -8.23 6.66 -2.97
C LEU A 58 -7.66 6.08 -4.27
N GLY A 59 -6.47 6.52 -4.67
CA GLY A 59 -5.78 5.96 -5.84
C GLY A 59 -5.13 4.60 -5.53
N GLU A 60 -4.96 3.75 -6.55
CA GLU A 60 -4.25 2.47 -6.39
C GLU A 60 -2.80 2.65 -5.96
N ILE A 61 -2.14 3.73 -6.42
CA ILE A 61 -0.79 4.12 -5.99
C ILE A 61 -0.71 4.33 -4.47
N TYR A 62 -1.75 4.93 -3.87
CA TYR A 62 -1.80 5.12 -2.41
C TYR A 62 -1.87 3.78 -1.67
N LEU A 63 -2.64 2.82 -2.19
CA LEU A 63 -2.70 1.48 -1.60
C LEU A 63 -1.34 0.78 -1.68
N ILE A 64 -0.65 0.86 -2.80
CA ILE A 64 0.69 0.24 -2.95
C ILE A 64 1.68 0.89 -1.98
N TRP A 65 1.70 2.23 -1.91
CA TRP A 65 2.52 2.95 -0.95
C TRP A 65 2.21 2.54 0.49
N GLN A 66 0.93 2.40 0.85
CA GLN A 66 0.53 1.96 2.17
C GLN A 66 0.99 0.54 2.49
N VAL A 67 0.90 -0.38 1.51
CA VAL A 67 1.42 -1.74 1.70
C VAL A 67 2.92 -1.70 1.96
N LEU A 68 3.70 -0.94 1.19
CA LEU A 68 5.14 -0.78 1.40
C LEU A 68 5.46 -0.18 2.78
N GLU A 69 4.75 0.87 3.19
CA GLU A 69 4.94 1.56 4.47
C GLU A 69 4.54 0.69 5.67
N SER A 70 3.64 -0.27 5.47
CA SER A 70 3.22 -1.20 6.52
C SER A 70 4.24 -2.31 6.80
N LEU A 71 5.22 -2.53 5.91
CA LEU A 71 6.22 -3.59 6.03
C LEU A 71 7.44 -3.14 6.85
N PRO A 72 8.00 -4.03 7.71
CA PRO A 72 9.21 -3.76 8.46
C PRO A 72 10.44 -3.65 7.56
N SER A 73 11.53 -3.09 8.10
CA SER A 73 12.78 -2.79 7.36
C SER A 73 13.43 -3.99 6.68
N GLN A 74 13.15 -5.21 7.15
CA GLN A 74 13.60 -6.44 6.46
C GLN A 74 13.08 -6.55 5.01
N PHE A 75 12.06 -5.78 4.63
CA PHE A 75 11.52 -5.69 3.27
C PHE A 75 11.98 -4.42 2.52
N ASP A 76 12.97 -3.67 3.01
CA ASP A 76 13.40 -2.43 2.35
C ASP A 76 13.93 -2.68 0.92
N VAL A 77 14.44 -3.88 0.63
CA VAL A 77 14.79 -4.32 -0.73
C VAL A 77 13.60 -4.22 -1.69
N LEU A 78 12.40 -4.61 -1.25
CA LEU A 78 11.18 -4.50 -2.04
C LEU A 78 10.80 -3.04 -2.28
N LYS A 79 10.98 -2.17 -1.28
CA LYS A 79 10.77 -0.72 -1.42
C LYS A 79 11.73 -0.12 -2.44
N THR A 80 13.01 -0.47 -2.36
CA THR A 80 14.02 -0.03 -3.35
C THR A 80 13.65 -0.52 -4.74
N TYR A 81 13.28 -1.79 -4.89
CA TYR A 81 12.87 -2.36 -6.17
C TYR A 81 11.70 -1.58 -6.79
N TYR A 82 10.64 -1.37 -6.02
CA TYR A 82 9.49 -0.54 -6.44
C TYR A 82 9.92 0.85 -6.90
N ASN A 83 10.73 1.56 -6.11
CA ASN A 83 11.17 2.92 -6.42
C ASN A 83 12.10 3.02 -7.64
N THR A 84 12.82 1.94 -7.98
CA THR A 84 13.73 1.92 -9.14
C THR A 84 13.02 1.57 -10.45
N GLN A 85 11.81 1.01 -10.39
CA GLN A 85 11.03 0.70 -11.58
C GLN A 85 10.36 1.97 -12.11
N LYS A 86 10.45 2.19 -13.42
CA LYS A 86 9.84 3.34 -14.10
C LYS A 86 8.36 3.13 -14.42
N GLU A 87 7.88 1.88 -14.34
CA GLU A 87 6.49 1.54 -14.59
C GLU A 87 5.65 1.86 -13.36
N GLU A 88 4.45 2.42 -13.55
CA GLU A 88 3.45 2.48 -12.49
C GLU A 88 2.91 1.07 -12.27
N TRP A 89 3.03 0.56 -11.05
CA TRP A 89 2.51 -0.76 -10.76
C TRP A 89 1.00 -0.69 -10.54
N LEU A 90 0.27 -1.57 -11.21
CA LEU A 90 -1.10 -1.90 -10.82
C LEU A 90 -1.07 -2.84 -9.62
N MET A 91 -2.11 -2.82 -8.81
CA MET A 91 -2.17 -3.70 -7.63
C MET A 91 -2.09 -5.18 -8.01
N ILE A 92 -2.61 -5.54 -9.19
CA ILE A 92 -2.52 -6.90 -9.73
C ILE A 92 -1.08 -7.29 -10.10
N SER A 93 -0.29 -6.33 -10.60
CA SER A 93 1.13 -6.55 -10.87
C SER A 93 1.86 -6.69 -9.54
N PHE A 94 1.57 -5.85 -8.56
CA PHE A 94 2.20 -5.91 -7.24
C PHE A 94 1.96 -7.25 -6.52
N THR A 95 0.74 -7.81 -6.59
CA THR A 95 0.44 -9.13 -6.01
C THR A 95 1.22 -10.28 -6.67
N LEU A 96 1.47 -10.21 -7.97
CA LEU A 96 2.26 -11.19 -8.71
C LEU A 96 3.75 -11.12 -8.35
N HIS A 97 4.31 -9.91 -8.21
CA HIS A 97 5.72 -9.74 -7.84
C HIS A 97 6.00 -10.28 -6.42
N LEU A 98 5.05 -10.18 -5.49
CA LEU A 98 5.20 -10.79 -4.17
C LEU A 98 5.21 -12.33 -4.17
N GLN A 99 4.83 -12.98 -5.28
CA GLN A 99 4.92 -14.43 -5.43
C GLN A 99 6.28 -14.89 -5.95
N ASP A 100 7.10 -13.97 -6.48
CA ASP A 100 8.41 -14.29 -7.01
C ASP A 100 9.44 -14.40 -5.85
N PRO A 101 9.94 -15.62 -5.55
CA PRO A 101 10.94 -15.81 -4.49
C PRO A 101 12.24 -15.06 -4.78
N PHE A 102 12.54 -14.79 -6.06
CA PHE A 102 13.75 -14.09 -6.48
C PHE A 102 13.69 -12.59 -6.15
N LEU A 103 12.51 -11.98 -6.04
CA LEU A 103 12.37 -10.58 -5.65
C LEU A 103 12.62 -10.34 -4.15
N LEU A 104 12.40 -11.35 -3.32
CA LEU A 104 12.74 -11.31 -1.89
C LEU A 104 14.23 -11.59 -1.61
N LEU A 105 14.94 -12.20 -2.56
CA LEU A 105 16.36 -12.58 -2.46
C LEU A 105 17.31 -11.62 -3.19
N ARG A 106 16.79 -10.69 -4.00
CA ARG A 106 17.62 -9.79 -4.80
C ARG A 106 18.21 -8.69 -3.92
N HIS A 107 19.42 -8.91 -3.40
CA HIS A 107 20.19 -7.83 -2.77
C HIS A 107 20.25 -6.59 -3.69
N PRO A 108 20.10 -5.37 -3.16
CA PRO A 108 20.22 -4.17 -3.97
C PRO A 108 21.62 -4.16 -4.58
N ASN A 109 21.67 -4.18 -5.91
CA ASN A 109 22.91 -4.13 -6.65
C ASN A 109 23.62 -2.80 -6.36
N THR A 110 24.54 -2.80 -5.40
CA THR A 110 25.52 -1.73 -5.25
C THR A 110 26.58 -1.91 -6.32
N ASN A 111 26.30 -1.55 -7.57
CA ASN A 111 27.30 -1.11 -8.52
C ASN A 111 26.66 -0.59 -9.81
N GLY A 112 26.74 0.74 -9.93
CA GLY A 112 26.42 1.52 -11.11
C GLY A 112 26.86 2.96 -10.87
N ARG A 113 28.05 3.14 -10.27
CA ARG A 113 28.78 4.39 -10.43
C ARG A 113 29.25 4.38 -11.87
N ASP A 114 28.52 5.06 -12.74
CA ASP A 114 29.05 5.51 -14.02
C ASP A 114 30.26 6.40 -13.70
N LYS A 115 31.43 5.76 -13.63
CA LYS A 115 32.69 6.47 -13.84
C LYS A 115 32.79 6.65 -15.35
N ASP A 116 32.45 7.84 -15.80
CA ASP A 116 32.90 8.37 -17.07
C ASP A 116 34.43 8.16 -17.18
N PRO A 117 34.94 7.38 -18.16
CA PRO A 117 36.37 7.22 -18.39
C PRO A 117 36.96 8.27 -19.33
N SER A 118 36.28 9.39 -19.61
CA SER A 118 36.74 10.42 -20.55
C SER A 118 36.90 11.80 -19.91
N SER A 119 37.78 11.93 -18.92
CA SER A 119 38.47 13.21 -18.69
C SER A 119 39.76 13.01 -17.90
N LYS A 120 40.87 12.81 -18.62
CA LYS A 120 42.22 13.34 -18.38
C LYS A 120 43.25 12.55 -19.19
N ALA A 121 43.54 13.07 -20.37
CA ALA A 121 44.87 13.09 -20.98
C ALA A 121 44.95 14.39 -21.79
#